data_AF-A0A7I9W4L7-F1
#
_entry.id   AF-A0A7I9W4L7-F1
#
_cell.length_a   1.000
_cell.length_b   1.000
_cell.length_c   1.000
_cell.angle_alpha   90.00
_cell.angle_beta   90.00
_cell.angle_gamma   90.00
#
_symmetry.space_group_name_H-M   'P 1'
#
loop_
_entity.id
_entity.type
_entity.pdbx_description
1 polymer ?
#
loop_
_entity_poly.entity_id
_entity_poly.type
_entity_poly.pdbx_seq_one_letter_code
_entity_poly.pdbx_strand_id
1 'polypeptide(L)'
;MREIAAGTHTDPFGNQVRISRETLDRWIRRYRAGGFEALVPAPRRLAARTDAQVLELAASLKGNPTRTVAQVARILRTATGWAPSSPRCCAISTRWS
;
A
#
# COMPACT_ATOMS: atom_id res chain seq x y z
N MET A 1 -23.05 -2.37 24.37
CA MET A 1 -21.69 -2.57 23.82
C MET A 1 -21.10 -3.97 24.06
N ARG A 2 -21.48 -4.71 25.13
CA ARG A 2 -21.02 -6.11 25.32
C ARG A 2 -21.52 -7.08 24.25
N GLU A 3 -22.75 -6.90 23.75
CA GLU A 3 -23.35 -7.78 22.72
C GLU A 3 -22.66 -7.66 21.34
N ILE A 4 -22.35 -6.44 20.89
CA ILE A 4 -21.70 -6.22 19.58
C ILE A 4 -20.27 -6.80 19.59
N ALA A 5 -19.55 -6.71 20.71
CA ALA A 5 -18.21 -7.29 20.83
C ALA A 5 -18.19 -8.84 20.82
N ALA A 6 -19.31 -9.48 21.14
CA ALA A 6 -19.46 -10.93 21.06
C ALA A 6 -19.87 -11.40 19.66
N GLY A 7 -20.37 -10.48 18.81
CA GLY A 7 -20.77 -10.76 17.44
C GLY A 7 -19.57 -10.93 16.51
N THR A 8 -19.53 -12.06 15.82
CA THR A 8 -18.62 -12.23 14.68
C THR A 8 -19.23 -11.46 13.49
N HIS A 9 -18.43 -10.59 12.88
CA HIS A 9 -18.86 -9.74 11.77
C HIS A 9 -18.30 -10.28 10.46
N THR A 10 -19.12 -10.30 9.41
CA THR A 10 -18.66 -10.69 8.08
C THR A 10 -17.97 -9.51 7.42
N ASP A 11 -16.69 -9.67 7.13
CA ASP A 11 -15.91 -8.76 6.30
C ASP A 11 -16.39 -8.82 4.83
N PRO A 12 -16.22 -7.77 4.01
CA PRO A 12 -16.70 -7.76 2.62
C PRO A 12 -16.17 -8.88 1.72
N PHE A 13 -15.10 -9.56 2.15
CA PHE A 13 -14.53 -10.74 1.49
C PHE A 13 -15.08 -12.08 2.02
N GLY A 14 -16.15 -12.05 2.85
CA GLY A 14 -16.81 -13.24 3.39
C GLY A 14 -16.15 -13.82 4.65
N ASN A 15 -15.10 -13.19 5.18
CA ASN A 15 -14.37 -13.67 6.34
C ASN A 15 -15.06 -13.30 7.65
N GLN A 16 -15.06 -14.21 8.60
CA GLN A 16 -15.56 -13.99 9.96
C GLN A 16 -14.51 -13.23 10.78
N VAL A 17 -14.81 -11.97 11.14
CA VAL A 17 -13.93 -11.11 11.93
C VAL A 17 -14.54 -10.84 13.31
N ARG A 18 -13.77 -11.11 14.36
CA ARG A 18 -14.11 -10.70 15.73
C ARG A 18 -13.37 -9.40 16.06
N ILE A 19 -14.12 -8.35 16.33
CA ILE A 19 -13.56 -7.05 16.70
C ILE A 19 -13.41 -6.99 18.22
N SER A 20 -12.21 -6.65 18.71
CA SER A 20 -11.97 -6.51 20.14
C SER A 20 -12.76 -5.33 20.72
N ARG A 21 -13.12 -5.44 22.01
CA ARG A 21 -13.78 -4.35 22.73
C ARG A 21 -13.00 -3.04 22.68
N GLU A 22 -11.69 -3.10 22.84
CA GLU A 22 -10.81 -1.92 22.78
C GLU A 22 -10.93 -1.18 21.44
N THR A 23 -11.06 -1.94 20.35
CA THR A 23 -11.24 -1.38 19.01
C THR A 23 -12.59 -0.66 18.87
N LEU A 24 -13.66 -1.27 19.39
CA LEU A 24 -14.98 -0.65 19.43
C LEU A 24 -14.99 0.62 20.29
N ASP A 25 -14.41 0.57 21.48
CA ASP A 25 -14.32 1.73 22.37
C ASP A 25 -13.53 2.89 21.72
N ARG A 26 -12.44 2.57 21.01
CA ARG A 26 -11.68 3.54 20.20
C ARG A 26 -12.54 4.16 19.09
N TRP A 27 -13.33 3.35 18.38
CA TRP A 27 -14.23 3.84 17.33
C TRP A 27 -15.34 4.73 17.89
N ILE A 28 -15.97 4.36 19.01
CA ILE A 28 -17.00 5.18 19.67
C ILE A 28 -16.44 6.54 20.05
N ARG A 29 -15.26 6.58 20.68
CA ARG A 29 -14.62 7.85 21.08
C ARG A 29 -14.40 8.75 19.86
N ARG A 30 -13.90 8.17 18.77
CA ARG A 30 -13.63 8.87 17.52
C ARG A 30 -14.91 9.37 16.85
N TYR A 31 -15.94 8.54 16.81
CA TYR A 31 -17.26 8.90 16.29
C TYR A 31 -17.93 10.02 17.10
N ARG A 32 -17.82 10.00 18.43
CA ARG A 32 -18.33 11.09 19.29
C ARG A 32 -17.58 12.41 19.09
N ALA A 33 -16.31 12.37 18.68
CA ALA A 33 -15.48 13.55 18.50
C ALA A 33 -15.64 14.22 17.13
N GLY A 34 -15.90 13.44 16.07
CA GLY A 34 -15.96 13.99 14.70
C GLY A 34 -16.88 13.24 13.75
N GLY A 35 -17.88 12.53 14.29
CA GLY A 35 -18.88 11.82 13.52
C GLY A 35 -18.31 10.69 12.67
N PHE A 36 -18.99 10.40 11.55
CA PHE A 36 -18.58 9.35 10.62
C PHE A 36 -17.25 9.64 9.93
N GLU A 37 -17.00 10.90 9.57
CA GLU A 37 -15.72 11.34 8.95
C GLU A 37 -14.52 11.00 9.82
N ALA A 38 -14.68 11.07 11.14
CA ALA A 38 -13.63 10.65 12.04
C ALA A 38 -13.32 9.16 11.88
N LEU A 39 -14.30 8.27 11.67
CA LEU A 39 -14.04 6.84 11.49
C LEU A 39 -13.32 6.48 10.19
N VAL A 40 -13.34 7.37 9.19
CA VAL A 40 -12.66 7.15 7.92
C VAL A 40 -11.14 7.05 8.17
N PRO A 41 -10.47 5.98 7.72
CA PRO A 41 -9.03 5.89 7.80
C PRO A 41 -8.41 7.10 7.11
N ALA A 42 -7.56 7.84 7.84
CA ALA A 42 -6.86 8.96 7.24
C ALA A 42 -6.12 8.46 5.99
N PRO A 43 -6.24 9.15 4.83
CA PRO A 43 -5.59 8.72 3.61
C PRO A 43 -4.10 8.58 3.91
N ARG A 44 -3.60 7.35 3.81
CA ARG A 44 -2.18 7.09 3.99
C ARG A 44 -1.46 7.86 2.90
N ARG A 45 -0.85 8.99 3.24
CA ARG A 45 0.12 9.67 2.38
C ARG A 45 1.40 8.84 2.36
N LEU A 46 1.34 7.68 1.75
CA LEU A 46 2.53 7.00 1.28
C LEU A 46 2.91 7.70 -0.01
N ALA A 47 3.97 8.49 0.01
CA ALA A 47 4.63 8.85 -1.23
C ALA A 47 4.95 7.55 -1.96
N ALA A 48 4.59 7.46 -3.24
CA ALA A 48 5.04 6.35 -4.07
C ALA A 48 6.57 6.33 -3.97
N ARG A 49 7.13 5.27 -3.37
CA ARG A 49 8.58 5.12 -3.24
C ARG A 49 9.26 4.91 -4.60
N THR A 50 8.47 4.68 -5.64
CA THR A 50 8.92 4.47 -7.02
C THR A 50 8.90 5.80 -7.77
N ASP A 51 10.03 6.12 -8.40
CA ASP A 51 10.14 7.24 -9.32
C ASP A 51 9.17 7.10 -10.51
N ALA A 52 8.57 8.20 -10.94
CA ALA A 52 7.57 8.20 -12.02
C ALA A 52 8.13 7.68 -13.35
N GLN A 53 9.41 7.95 -13.66
CA GLN A 53 10.05 7.47 -14.90
C GLN A 53 10.20 5.95 -14.89
N VAL A 54 10.46 5.37 -13.72
CA VAL A 54 10.56 3.92 -13.53
C VAL A 54 9.18 3.26 -13.66
N LEU A 55 8.11 3.92 -13.20
CA LEU A 55 6.74 3.45 -13.38
C LEU A 55 6.33 3.42 -14.86
N GLU A 56 6.64 4.48 -15.62
CA GLU A 56 6.34 4.53 -17.06
C GLU A 56 7.11 3.46 -17.84
N LEU A 57 8.39 3.27 -17.51
CA LEU A 57 9.19 2.19 -18.09
C LEU A 57 8.61 0.80 -17.74
N ALA A 58 8.16 0.60 -16.50
CA ALA A 58 7.52 -0.66 -16.10
C ALA A 58 6.20 -0.91 -16.86
N ALA A 59 5.39 0.14 -17.06
CA ALA A 59 4.13 0.08 -17.78
C ALA A 59 4.35 -0.29 -19.26
N SER A 60 5.30 0.36 -19.94
CA SER A 60 5.64 0.03 -21.33
C SER A 60 6.12 -1.43 -21.48
N LEU A 61 6.91 -1.93 -20.52
CA LEU A 61 7.38 -3.32 -20.54
C LEU A 61 6.25 -4.33 -20.31
N LYS A 62 5.28 -4.01 -19.43
CA LYS A 62 4.16 -4.89 -19.08
C LYS A 62 3.09 -4.97 -20.18
N GLY A 63 3.08 -4.06 -21.15
CA GLY A 63 2.16 -4.11 -22.30
C GLY A 63 2.27 -5.36 -23.19
N ASN A 64 3.30 -6.19 -23.02
CA ASN A 64 3.46 -7.45 -23.75
C ASN A 64 2.95 -8.63 -22.90
N PRO A 65 1.92 -9.38 -23.34
CA PRO A 65 1.30 -10.43 -22.53
C PRO A 65 2.26 -11.59 -22.18
N THR A 66 3.29 -11.83 -23.00
CA THR A 66 4.32 -12.87 -22.78
C THR A 66 5.36 -12.46 -21.72
N ARG A 67 5.45 -11.17 -21.34
CA ARG A 67 6.46 -10.68 -20.38
C ARG A 67 5.99 -10.88 -18.93
N THR A 68 6.80 -11.61 -18.16
CA THR A 68 6.54 -11.85 -16.73
C THR A 68 7.06 -10.69 -15.88
N VAL A 69 6.46 -10.49 -14.69
CA VAL A 69 6.87 -9.41 -13.75
C VAL A 69 8.33 -9.58 -13.33
N ALA A 70 8.82 -10.82 -13.22
CA ALA A 70 10.22 -11.12 -12.94
C ALA A 70 11.18 -10.64 -14.05
N GLN A 71 10.76 -10.73 -15.32
CA GLN A 71 11.53 -10.19 -16.45
C GLN A 71 11.52 -8.67 -16.44
N VAL A 72 10.38 -8.03 -16.19
CA VAL A 72 10.29 -6.57 -16.04
C VAL A 72 11.21 -6.08 -14.91
N ALA A 73 11.16 -6.71 -13.73
CA ALA A 73 12.03 -6.37 -12.61
C ALA A 73 13.53 -6.60 -12.88
N ARG A 74 13.89 -7.52 -13.80
CA ARG A 74 15.26 -7.71 -14.25
C ARG A 74 15.70 -6.58 -15.18
N ILE A 75 14.87 -6.22 -16.15
CA ILE A 75 15.12 -5.14 -17.10
C ILE A 75 15.24 -3.79 -16.37
N LEU A 76 14.34 -3.52 -15.42
CA LEU A 76 14.39 -2.29 -14.61
C LEU A 76 15.70 -2.18 -13.82
N ARG A 77 16.17 -3.28 -13.22
CA ARG A 77 17.46 -3.32 -12.52
C ARG A 77 18.64 -3.01 -13.42
N THR A 78 18.68 -3.57 -14.62
CA THR A 78 19.79 -3.35 -15.56
C THR A 78 19.75 -1.95 -16.17
N ALA A 79 18.57 -1.40 -16.43
CA ALA A 79 18.41 -0.11 -17.12
C ALA A 79 18.51 1.10 -16.18
N THR A 80 18.01 0.97 -14.94
CA THR A 80 17.86 2.11 -14.01
C THR A 80 18.61 1.93 -12.70
N GLY A 81 19.21 0.76 -12.45
CA GLY A 81 19.80 0.41 -11.15
C GLY A 81 18.77 0.27 -10.01
N TRP A 82 17.48 0.47 -10.29
CA TRP A 82 16.41 0.43 -9.29
C TRP A 82 15.77 -0.96 -9.19
N ALA A 83 15.44 -1.39 -7.96
CA ALA A 83 14.71 -2.62 -7.69
C ALA A 83 13.65 -2.38 -6.60
N PRO A 84 12.42 -2.91 -6.74
CA PRO A 84 11.36 -2.73 -5.74
C PRO A 84 11.70 -3.33 -4.36
N SER A 85 12.64 -4.29 -4.31
CA SER A 85 13.14 -4.90 -3.06
C SER A 85 14.38 -4.21 -2.49
N SER A 86 14.96 -3.22 -3.17
CA SER A 86 16.14 -2.50 -2.69
C SER A 86 15.74 -1.14 -2.09
N PRO A 87 16.06 -0.86 -0.81
CA PRO A 87 15.75 0.42 -0.18
C PRO A 87 16.71 1.57 -0.56
N ARG A 88 17.46 1.46 -1.66
CA ARG A 88 18.49 2.41 -2.11
C ARG A 88 18.19 2.81 -3.57
N CYS A 89 18.18 4.07 -4.01
CA CYS A 89 18.82 5.29 -3.53
C CYS A 89 18.01 6.55 -3.96
N CYS A 90 17.92 7.54 -3.08
CA CYS A 90 18.24 8.92 -3.47
C CYS A 90 19.76 9.08 -3.30
N ALA A 91 20.40 9.78 -4.24
CA ALA A 91 21.79 10.24 -4.29
C ALA A 91 22.66 9.60 -5.38
N ILE A 92 23.23 10.52 -6.19
CA ILE A 92 24.38 10.43 -7.10
C ILE A 92 23.98 9.93 -8.52
N SER A 93 23.82 10.74 -9.58
CA SER A 93 24.35 12.08 -9.93
C SER A 93 25.80 12.31 -9.53
N THR A 94 26.70 11.59 -10.18
CA THR A 94 27.98 12.08 -10.74
C THR A 94 28.53 10.92 -11.56
N ARG A 95 28.46 11.00 -12.89
CA ARG A 95 29.55 11.48 -13.75
C ARG A 95 30.81 10.65 -13.60
N TRP A 96 31.09 9.84 -14.63
CA TRP A 96 32.41 9.32 -15.05
C TRP A 96 32.23 9.03 -16.55
N SER A 97 32.89 9.63 -17.57
CA SER A 97 34.25 10.19 -17.75
C SER A 97 35.35 9.31 -17.19
#